data_AF-A0A096AC16-F1
#
_entry.id   AF-A0A096AC16-F1
#
_cell.length_a   1.000
_cell.length_b   1.000
_cell.length_c   1.000
_cell.angle_alpha   90.00
_cell.angle_beta   90.00
_cell.angle_gamma   90.00
#
_symmetry.space_group_name_H-M   'P 1'
#
loop_
_entity.id
_entity.type
_entity.pdbx_description
1 polymer ?
#
loop_
_entity_poly.entity_id
_entity_poly.type
_entity_poly.pdbx_seq_one_letter_code
_entity_poly.pdbx_strand_id
1 'polypeptide(L)'
;MERSGNFYKAIQLGYILISILIGCMAYNSLYEWQEIEALELGNKKIDELRKEINNINIQMIKFSLLGETILEWNDKDIEHYHARRMAMDSMLCRFKATYPAERIDSVRSLLEDKERQMFQIVRLMDEQQSINKKIANQIPVIVQKSVQEQSKKPKRKGFLGIFGKKEGTKPTTTTTTLRSSNRNMVNEQKAQSRRLSEQADSLAARNAELNRQLQGLICQIEKKVQSDLQNRESEITAMRKKSFMQIGGLMGFVLLLLVISYIIIHRDAKNIKRYKRKTTDLIEQLEQSVQQNEVLITSRKKAVHTITHELRTPLTAITGYTELLRKECNSGNNGQYIRNILQSSDRMRDMLNTLLDFFRLDNGKEQPRLSP
;
A
#
# COMPACT_ATOMS: atom_id res chain seq x y z
N MET A 1 -13.47 39.85 24.30
CA MET A 1 -12.11 39.42 23.92
C MET A 1 -11.84 37.94 24.25
N GLU A 2 -12.25 37.42 25.41
CA GLU A 2 -12.03 36.01 25.79
C GLU A 2 -12.55 34.95 24.80
N ARG A 3 -13.71 35.19 24.18
CA ARG A 3 -14.35 34.21 23.27
C ARG A 3 -13.60 33.99 21.95
N SER A 4 -12.83 34.97 21.45
CA SER A 4 -12.02 34.79 20.24
C SER A 4 -10.68 34.09 20.53
N GLY A 5 -10.14 34.22 21.74
CA GLY A 5 -8.95 33.49 22.18
C GLY A 5 -9.19 31.99 22.28
N ASN A 6 -10.34 31.58 22.83
CA ASN A 6 -10.73 30.16 22.89
C ASN A 6 -10.96 29.56 21.50
N PHE A 7 -11.41 30.38 20.54
CA PHE A 7 -11.63 29.95 19.16
C PHE A 7 -10.31 29.65 18.43
N TYR A 8 -9.32 30.55 18.55
CA TYR A 8 -8.00 30.32 17.96
C TYR A 8 -7.32 29.08 18.54
N LYS A 9 -7.44 28.87 19.87
CA LYS A 9 -6.94 27.66 20.54
C LYS A 9 -7.61 26.39 20.03
N ALA A 10 -8.92 26.39 19.79
CA ALA A 10 -9.64 25.24 19.26
C ALA A 10 -9.20 24.87 17.83
N ILE A 11 -8.97 25.87 16.97
CA ILE A 11 -8.46 25.65 15.61
C ILE A 11 -7.03 25.09 15.66
N GLN A 12 -6.18 25.65 16.52
CA GLN A 12 -4.79 25.21 16.68
C GLN A 12 -4.72 23.77 17.19
N LEU A 13 -5.58 23.40 18.14
CA LEU A 13 -5.76 22.01 18.60
C LEU A 13 -6.21 21.07 17.47
N GLY A 14 -7.11 21.51 16.59
CA GLY A 14 -7.56 20.72 15.43
C GLY A 14 -6.43 20.42 14.45
N TYR A 15 -5.60 21.42 14.11
CA TYR A 15 -4.44 21.21 13.24
C TYR A 15 -3.36 20.34 13.87
N ILE A 16 -3.15 20.45 15.18
CA ILE A 16 -2.24 19.57 15.92
C ILE A 16 -2.76 18.12 15.88
N LEU A 17 -4.06 17.90 16.09
CA LEU A 17 -4.68 16.58 16.02
C LEU A 17 -4.54 15.95 14.62
N ILE A 18 -4.76 16.73 13.56
CA ILE A 18 -4.58 16.28 12.18
C ILE A 18 -3.11 15.92 11.90
N SER A 19 -2.16 16.72 12.39
CA SER A 19 -0.72 16.45 12.21
C SER A 19 -0.30 15.16 12.93
N ILE A 20 -0.83 14.91 14.13
CA ILE A 20 -0.62 13.65 14.87
C ILE A 20 -1.21 12.47 14.10
N LEU A 21 -2.43 12.60 13.56
CA LEU A 21 -3.07 11.55 12.75
C LEU A 21 -2.25 11.22 11.50
N ILE A 22 -1.73 12.22 10.80
CA ILE A 22 -0.86 12.03 9.63
C ILE A 22 0.46 11.35 10.04
N GLY A 23 1.06 11.74 11.16
CA GLY A 23 2.24 11.08 11.71
C GLY A 23 1.98 9.61 12.06
N CYS A 24 0.84 9.30 12.67
CA CYS A 24 0.40 7.93 12.93
C CYS A 24 0.14 7.14 11.64
N MET A 25 -0.42 7.75 10.60
CA MET A 25 -0.56 7.11 9.28
C MET A 25 0.79 6.73 8.70
N ALA A 26 1.72 7.68 8.67
CA ALA A 26 3.05 7.47 8.14
C ALA A 26 3.78 6.36 8.90
N TYR A 27 3.68 6.35 10.23
CA TYR A 27 4.26 5.30 11.07
C TYR A 27 3.68 3.91 10.78
N ASN A 28 2.35 3.77 10.71
CA ASN A 28 1.71 2.49 10.40
C ASN A 28 2.05 2.02 8.98
N SER A 29 2.08 2.93 8.00
CA SER A 29 2.45 2.60 6.63
C SER A 29 3.92 2.16 6.50
N LEU A 30 4.83 2.75 7.29
CA LEU A 30 6.24 2.32 7.33
C LEU A 30 6.39 0.94 7.97
N TYR A 31 5.64 0.67 9.05
CA TYR A 31 5.61 -0.64 9.69
C TYR A 31 5.10 -1.73 8.73
N GLU A 32 3.99 -1.48 8.04
CA GLU A 32 3.46 -2.41 7.03
C GLU A 32 4.44 -2.65 5.88
N TRP A 33 5.17 -1.61 5.46
CA TRP A 33 6.16 -1.72 4.40
C TRP A 33 7.32 -2.65 4.78
N GLN A 34 7.81 -2.57 6.02
CA GLN A 34 8.84 -3.49 6.55
C GLN A 34 8.35 -4.95 6.58
N GLU A 35 7.08 -5.17 6.91
CA GLU A 35 6.50 -6.51 6.97
C GLU A 35 6.31 -7.13 5.57
N ILE A 36 5.96 -6.30 4.58
CA ILE A 36 5.92 -6.70 3.16
C ILE A 36 7.33 -7.05 2.66
N GLU A 37 8.35 -6.27 3.01
CA GLU A 37 9.73 -6.52 2.60
C GLU A 37 10.27 -7.86 3.15
N ALA A 38 9.90 -8.21 4.38
CA ALA A 38 10.21 -9.52 4.97
C ALA A 38 9.55 -10.69 4.20
N LEU A 39 8.31 -10.49 3.71
CA LEU A 39 7.61 -11.47 2.88
C LEU A 39 8.25 -11.59 1.48
N GLU A 40 8.68 -10.49 0.88
CA GLU A 40 9.40 -10.51 -0.41
C GLU A 40 10.71 -11.30 -0.32
N LEU A 41 11.45 -11.16 0.77
CA LEU A 41 12.66 -11.95 1.02
C LEU A 41 12.36 -13.45 1.11
N GLY A 42 11.24 -13.82 1.74
CA GLY A 42 10.75 -15.20 1.77
C GLY A 42 10.40 -15.73 0.38
N ASN A 43 9.71 -14.94 -0.44
CA ASN A 43 9.37 -15.31 -1.82
C ASN A 43 10.62 -15.52 -2.68
N LYS A 44 11.66 -14.70 -2.54
CA LYS A 44 12.94 -14.91 -3.24
C LYS A 44 13.56 -16.27 -2.92
N LYS A 45 13.53 -16.70 -1.65
CA LYS A 45 14.03 -18.03 -1.25
C LYS A 45 13.24 -19.17 -1.90
N ILE A 46 11.92 -19.03 -2.01
CA ILE A 46 11.06 -20.04 -2.67
C ILE A 46 11.34 -20.10 -4.18
N ASP A 47 11.56 -18.95 -4.83
CA ASP A 47 11.90 -18.91 -6.27
C ASP A 47 13.28 -19.50 -6.55
N GLU A 48 14.28 -19.20 -5.70
CA GLU A 48 15.60 -19.83 -5.77
C GLU A 48 15.52 -21.35 -5.61
N LEU A 49 14.71 -21.82 -4.66
CA LEU A 49 14.48 -23.25 -4.46
C LEU A 49 13.84 -23.89 -5.70
N ARG A 50 12.84 -23.25 -6.30
CA ARG A 50 12.18 -23.74 -7.51
C ARG A 50 13.16 -23.84 -8.68
N LYS A 51 14.06 -22.86 -8.83
CA LYS A 51 15.13 -22.90 -9.84
C LYS A 51 16.12 -24.04 -9.58
N GLU A 52 16.51 -24.27 -8.32
CA GLU A 52 17.43 -25.35 -7.95
C GLU A 52 16.83 -26.72 -8.26
N ILE A 53 15.56 -26.95 -7.90
CA ILE A 53 14.83 -28.20 -8.21
C ILE A 53 14.71 -28.41 -9.72
N ASN A 54 14.32 -27.37 -10.46
CA ASN A 54 14.16 -27.48 -11.90
C ASN A 54 15.51 -27.79 -12.57
N ASN A 55 16.60 -27.19 -12.09
CA ASN A 55 17.94 -27.52 -12.56
C ASN A 55 18.29 -28.98 -12.25
N ILE A 56 18.07 -29.47 -11.01
CA ILE A 56 18.28 -30.89 -10.65
C ILE A 56 17.50 -31.80 -11.61
N ASN A 57 16.21 -31.53 -11.84
CA ASN A 57 15.38 -32.31 -12.77
C ASN A 57 15.93 -32.33 -14.19
N ILE A 58 16.29 -31.17 -14.75
CA ILE A 58 16.85 -31.07 -16.10
C ILE A 58 18.17 -31.83 -16.20
N GLN A 59 19.05 -31.69 -15.21
CA GLN A 59 20.31 -32.43 -15.18
C GLN A 59 20.04 -33.94 -15.10
N MET A 60 19.06 -34.35 -14.31
CA MET A 60 18.75 -35.74 -14.09
C MET A 60 18.15 -36.41 -15.33
N ILE A 61 17.28 -35.70 -16.05
CA ILE A 61 16.77 -36.14 -17.36
C ILE A 61 17.93 -36.31 -18.33
N LYS A 62 18.84 -35.34 -18.42
CA LYS A 62 20.04 -35.42 -19.28
C LYS A 62 20.93 -36.60 -18.90
N PHE A 63 21.13 -36.84 -17.61
CA PHE A 63 21.91 -37.97 -17.10
C PHE A 63 21.25 -39.32 -17.41
N SER A 64 19.92 -39.40 -17.31
CA SER A 64 19.17 -40.60 -17.68
C SER A 64 19.27 -40.89 -19.18
N LEU A 65 19.12 -39.86 -20.03
CA LEU A 65 19.26 -39.95 -21.49
C LEU A 65 20.67 -40.36 -21.92
N LEU A 66 21.70 -39.85 -21.26
CA LEU A 66 23.09 -40.25 -21.52
C LEU A 66 23.27 -41.76 -21.34
N GLY A 67 22.55 -42.34 -20.38
CA GLY A 67 22.53 -43.78 -20.17
C GLY A 67 21.84 -44.60 -21.27
N GLU A 68 21.18 -43.99 -22.25
CA GLU A 68 20.62 -44.74 -23.37
C GLU A 68 21.64 -45.03 -24.47
N THR A 69 22.80 -44.34 -24.47
CA THR A 69 23.85 -44.46 -25.50
C THR A 69 25.00 -45.39 -25.12
N ILE A 70 24.87 -46.17 -24.03
CA ILE A 70 25.90 -47.08 -23.48
C ILE A 70 26.56 -47.96 -24.54
N LEU A 71 25.79 -48.32 -25.57
CA LEU A 71 26.21 -49.24 -26.59
C LEU A 71 27.32 -48.73 -27.52
N GLU A 72 27.58 -47.42 -27.51
CA GLU A 72 28.61 -46.78 -28.33
C GLU A 72 29.77 -46.21 -27.51
N TRP A 73 29.74 -46.38 -26.18
CA TRP A 73 30.68 -45.74 -25.28
C TRP A 73 32.12 -46.20 -25.50
N ASN A 74 33.02 -45.24 -25.44
CA ASN A 74 34.46 -45.42 -25.30
C ASN A 74 34.90 -45.06 -23.86
N ASP A 75 36.17 -45.28 -23.53
CA ASP A 75 36.72 -44.97 -22.19
C ASP A 75 36.52 -43.49 -21.77
N LYS A 76 36.51 -42.55 -22.72
CA LYS A 76 36.23 -41.12 -22.43
C LYS A 76 34.76 -40.86 -22.14
N ASP A 77 33.83 -41.60 -22.76
CA ASP A 77 32.40 -41.46 -22.51
C ASP A 77 32.04 -41.97 -21.10
N ILE A 78 32.76 -43.00 -20.65
CA ILE A 78 32.67 -43.53 -19.29
C ILE A 78 33.13 -42.48 -18.28
N GLU A 79 34.29 -41.84 -18.49
CA GLU A 79 34.74 -40.75 -17.63
C GLU A 79 33.78 -39.55 -17.65
N HIS A 80 33.23 -39.24 -18.82
CA HIS A 80 32.22 -38.19 -18.97
C HIS A 80 30.95 -38.50 -18.15
N TYR A 81 30.50 -39.76 -18.18
CA TYR A 81 29.36 -40.23 -17.40
C TYR A 81 29.63 -40.10 -15.89
N HIS A 82 30.82 -40.52 -15.44
CA HIS A 82 31.25 -40.42 -14.04
C HIS A 82 31.31 -38.97 -13.56
N ALA A 83 31.94 -38.08 -14.34
CA ALA A 83 32.00 -36.66 -14.02
C ALA A 83 30.60 -36.04 -13.90
N ARG A 84 29.65 -36.45 -14.76
CA ARG A 84 28.27 -35.98 -14.69
C ARG A 84 27.53 -36.50 -13.46
N ARG A 85 27.76 -37.76 -13.07
CA ARG A 85 27.23 -38.30 -11.81
C ARG A 85 27.78 -37.53 -10.60
N MET A 86 29.07 -37.23 -10.58
CA MET A 86 29.70 -36.48 -9.48
C MET A 86 29.15 -35.07 -9.36
N ALA A 87 28.90 -34.40 -10.49
CA ALA A 87 28.22 -33.11 -10.49
C ALA A 87 26.79 -33.21 -9.92
N MET A 88 26.05 -34.28 -10.21
CA MET A 88 24.73 -34.56 -9.64
C MET A 88 24.80 -34.76 -8.13
N ASP A 89 25.76 -35.57 -7.68
CA ASP A 89 25.94 -35.91 -6.27
C ASP A 89 26.27 -34.67 -5.43
N SER A 90 27.12 -33.79 -5.95
CA SER A 90 27.43 -32.49 -5.34
C SER A 90 26.19 -31.58 -5.25
N MET A 91 25.35 -31.56 -6.30
CA MET A 91 24.11 -30.79 -6.31
C MET A 91 23.10 -31.32 -5.29
N LEU A 92 22.94 -32.64 -5.19
CA LEU A 92 22.09 -33.28 -4.18
C LEU A 92 22.60 -33.05 -2.75
N CYS A 93 23.92 -32.99 -2.54
CA CYS A 93 24.50 -32.63 -1.23
C CYS A 93 24.20 -31.19 -0.82
N ARG A 94 24.34 -30.23 -1.75
CA ARG A 94 23.96 -28.82 -1.49
C ARG A 94 22.47 -28.71 -1.16
N PHE A 95 21.64 -29.42 -1.93
CA PHE A 95 20.20 -29.44 -1.69
C PHE A 95 19.84 -30.03 -0.32
N LYS A 96 20.54 -31.09 0.12
CA LYS A 96 20.38 -31.69 1.46
C LYS A 96 20.67 -30.72 2.61
N ALA A 97 21.64 -29.82 2.44
CA ALA A 97 21.99 -28.82 3.47
C ALA A 97 20.86 -27.82 3.70
N THR A 98 20.10 -27.48 2.66
CA THR A 98 18.96 -26.56 2.73
C THR A 98 17.67 -27.29 3.11
N TYR A 99 17.51 -28.56 2.71
CA TYR A 99 16.33 -29.37 2.97
C TYR A 99 16.70 -30.81 3.35
N PRO A 100 16.57 -31.21 4.63
CA PRO A 100 16.78 -32.59 5.03
C PRO A 100 15.62 -33.44 4.51
N ALA A 101 15.87 -34.17 3.42
CA ALA A 101 14.96 -35.20 2.93
C ALA A 101 15.68 -36.56 2.99
N GLU A 102 15.14 -37.49 3.77
CA GLU A 102 15.64 -38.87 3.92
C GLU A 102 15.79 -39.58 2.55
N ARG A 103 14.98 -39.19 1.57
CA ARG A 103 14.99 -39.76 0.21
C ARG A 103 16.19 -39.33 -0.64
N ILE A 104 16.90 -38.23 -0.29
CA ILE A 104 18.06 -37.78 -1.07
C ILE A 104 19.18 -38.81 -0.99
N ASP A 105 19.42 -39.39 0.18
CA ASP A 105 20.46 -40.41 0.37
C ASP A 105 20.14 -41.69 -0.42
N SER A 106 18.87 -42.08 -0.50
CA SER A 106 18.41 -43.18 -1.33
C SER A 106 18.64 -42.92 -2.83
N VAL A 107 18.38 -41.70 -3.32
CA VAL A 107 18.66 -41.32 -4.72
C VAL A 107 20.17 -41.36 -5.00
N ARG A 108 21.01 -40.87 -4.07
CA ARG A 108 22.47 -40.91 -4.23
C ARG A 108 23.00 -42.33 -4.32
N SER A 109 22.55 -43.21 -3.43
CA SER A 109 22.92 -44.64 -3.45
C SER A 109 22.48 -45.33 -4.75
N LEU A 110 21.26 -45.04 -5.24
CA LEU A 110 20.78 -45.59 -6.50
C LEU A 110 21.57 -45.10 -7.72
N LEU A 111 22.03 -43.85 -7.71
CA LEU A 111 22.89 -43.31 -8.78
C LEU A 111 24.25 -44.00 -8.82
N GLU A 112 24.84 -44.28 -7.65
CA GLU A 112 26.10 -45.03 -7.54
C GLU A 112 25.95 -46.47 -8.04
N ASP A 113 24.88 -47.16 -7.62
CA ASP A 113 24.59 -48.52 -8.06
C ASP A 113 24.36 -48.58 -9.59
N LYS A 114 23.66 -47.60 -10.16
CA LYS A 114 23.41 -47.49 -11.59
C LYS A 114 24.70 -47.36 -12.39
N GLU A 115 25.60 -46.48 -11.95
CA GLU A 115 26.92 -46.33 -12.57
C GLU A 115 27.68 -47.67 -12.55
N ARG A 116 27.75 -48.32 -11.39
CA ARG A 116 28.45 -49.60 -11.22
C ARG A 116 27.95 -50.67 -12.18
N GLN A 117 26.63 -50.78 -12.37
CA GLN A 117 26.03 -51.72 -13.33
C GLN A 117 26.32 -51.34 -14.78
N MET A 118 26.35 -50.04 -15.12
CA MET A 118 26.74 -49.57 -16.44
C MET A 118 28.15 -50.02 -16.82
N PHE A 119 29.10 -49.83 -15.90
CA PHE A 119 30.48 -50.28 -16.06
C PHE A 119 30.58 -51.80 -16.27
N GLN A 120 29.76 -52.58 -15.56
CA GLN A 120 29.71 -54.03 -15.74
C GLN A 120 29.21 -54.42 -17.13
N ILE A 121 28.17 -53.75 -17.64
CA ILE A 121 27.63 -54.02 -18.98
C ILE A 121 28.66 -53.68 -20.06
N VAL A 122 29.32 -52.51 -19.97
CA VAL A 122 30.34 -52.10 -20.95
C VAL A 122 31.50 -53.11 -20.97
N ARG A 123 31.98 -53.53 -19.79
CA ARG A 123 33.03 -54.54 -19.68
C ARG A 123 32.64 -55.88 -20.32
N LEU A 124 31.43 -56.37 -20.06
CA LEU A 124 30.93 -57.61 -20.67
C LEU A 124 30.77 -57.48 -22.19
N MET A 125 30.40 -56.30 -22.69
CA MET A 125 30.33 -56.04 -24.12
C MET A 125 31.71 -56.05 -24.80
N ASP A 126 32.73 -55.49 -24.16
CA ASP A 126 34.11 -55.55 -24.65
C ASP A 126 34.66 -56.98 -24.65
N GLU A 127 34.36 -57.76 -23.61
CA GLU A 127 34.70 -59.19 -23.54
C GLU A 127 34.02 -59.98 -24.68
N GLN A 128 32.73 -59.73 -24.94
CA GLN A 128 31.97 -60.34 -26.05
C GLN A 128 32.59 -59.96 -27.41
N GLN A 129 33.02 -58.72 -27.60
CA GLN A 129 33.63 -58.25 -28.83
C GLN A 129 35.02 -58.87 -29.05
N SER A 130 35.79 -59.07 -27.99
CA SER A 130 37.07 -59.78 -28.01
C SER A 130 36.90 -61.25 -28.40
N ILE A 131 35.89 -61.93 -27.85
CA ILE A 131 35.55 -63.32 -28.18
C ILE A 131 35.07 -63.44 -29.63
N ASN A 132 34.20 -62.53 -30.09
CA ASN A 132 33.77 -62.47 -31.49
C ASN A 132 34.96 -62.26 -32.46
N LYS A 133 35.95 -61.42 -32.12
CA LYS A 133 37.19 -61.27 -32.91
C LYS A 133 38.02 -62.55 -32.92
N LYS A 134 38.16 -63.24 -31.79
CA LYS A 134 38.84 -64.55 -31.72
C LYS A 134 38.16 -65.61 -32.58
N ILE A 135 36.82 -65.64 -32.59
CA ILE A 135 36.02 -66.51 -33.46
C ILE A 135 36.25 -66.16 -34.94
N ALA A 136 36.17 -64.89 -35.30
CA ALA A 136 36.37 -64.43 -36.68
C ALA A 136 37.76 -64.77 -37.23
N ASN A 137 38.80 -64.72 -36.39
CA ASN A 137 40.17 -65.04 -36.76
C ASN A 137 40.45 -66.55 -36.88
N GLN A 138 39.57 -67.41 -36.36
CA GLN A 138 39.70 -68.87 -36.41
C GLN A 138 38.85 -69.54 -37.52
N ILE A 139 38.00 -68.77 -38.22
CA ILE A 139 37.15 -69.29 -39.31
C ILE A 139 37.88 -69.10 -40.65
N PRO A 140 37.97 -70.11 -41.54
CA PRO A 140 38.64 -69.97 -42.84
C PRO A 140 37.98 -68.90 -43.73
N VAL A 141 38.81 -68.24 -44.55
CA VAL A 141 38.56 -67.08 -45.43
C VAL A 141 37.28 -67.18 -46.31
N ILE A 142 36.71 -68.36 -46.53
CA ILE A 142 35.54 -68.57 -47.39
C ILE A 142 34.22 -68.12 -46.72
N VAL A 143 34.16 -68.04 -45.38
CA VAL A 143 32.98 -67.53 -44.64
C VAL A 143 33.09 -66.02 -44.37
N GLN A 144 34.21 -65.39 -44.74
CA GLN A 144 34.46 -63.98 -44.46
C GLN A 144 33.47 -63.05 -45.17
N LYS A 145 32.90 -63.47 -46.32
CA LYS A 145 31.86 -62.70 -47.04
C LYS A 145 30.54 -62.59 -46.27
N SER A 146 30.15 -63.57 -45.44
CA SER A 146 28.91 -63.48 -44.65
C SER A 146 29.13 -62.81 -43.28
N VAL A 147 30.36 -62.84 -42.76
CA VAL A 147 30.71 -62.16 -41.49
C VAL A 147 31.00 -60.66 -41.71
N GLN A 148 31.53 -60.28 -42.87
CA GLN A 148 31.88 -58.88 -43.17
C GLN A 148 30.66 -57.97 -43.37
N GLU A 149 29.51 -58.54 -43.74
CA GLU A 149 28.23 -57.82 -43.82
C GLU A 149 27.64 -57.48 -42.42
N GLN A 150 28.09 -58.17 -41.37
CA GLN A 150 27.73 -57.90 -39.97
C GLN A 150 28.70 -56.95 -39.24
N SER A 151 29.79 -56.51 -39.88
CA SER A 151 30.83 -55.68 -39.25
C SER A 151 30.51 -54.18 -39.15
N LYS A 152 29.44 -53.70 -39.79
CA LYS A 152 28.94 -52.35 -39.52
C LYS A 152 28.22 -52.37 -38.18
N LYS A 153 28.68 -51.54 -37.23
CA LYS A 153 27.92 -51.18 -36.01
C LYS A 153 26.46 -51.06 -36.44
N PRO A 154 25.54 -51.92 -35.97
CA PRO A 154 24.16 -51.80 -36.41
C PRO A 154 23.71 -50.42 -35.94
N LYS A 155 23.12 -49.61 -36.82
CA LYS A 155 22.46 -48.37 -36.38
C LYS A 155 21.36 -48.82 -35.41
N ARG A 156 21.61 -48.67 -34.10
CA ARG A 156 20.76 -49.21 -33.05
C ARG A 156 19.95 -48.09 -32.42
N LYS A 157 18.64 -48.30 -32.37
CA LYS A 157 17.74 -47.58 -31.48
C LYS A 157 18.23 -47.78 -30.03
N GLY A 158 18.06 -46.77 -29.17
CA GLY A 158 18.53 -46.73 -27.78
C GLY A 158 18.07 -47.91 -26.92
N PHE A 159 18.46 -47.95 -25.64
CA PHE A 159 18.30 -49.11 -24.73
C PHE A 159 16.96 -49.87 -24.83
N LEU A 160 15.84 -49.17 -25.07
CA LEU A 160 14.49 -49.72 -25.29
C LEU A 160 14.31 -50.55 -26.58
N GLY A 161 15.15 -50.37 -27.59
CA GLY A 161 15.10 -51.08 -28.87
C GLY A 161 15.94 -52.36 -28.94
N ILE A 162 16.80 -52.59 -27.95
CA ILE A 162 17.72 -53.75 -27.93
C ILE A 162 17.08 -54.97 -27.25
N PHE A 163 16.08 -54.74 -26.39
CA PHE A 163 15.42 -55.77 -25.59
C PHE A 163 13.91 -55.89 -25.86
N GLY A 164 13.45 -55.40 -27.01
CA GLY A 164 12.13 -55.75 -27.53
C GLY A 164 12.10 -57.25 -27.83
N LYS A 165 11.24 -57.98 -27.11
CA LYS A 165 10.97 -59.42 -27.21
C LYS A 165 10.98 -59.89 -28.68
N LYS A 166 12.13 -60.35 -29.19
CA LYS A 166 12.19 -61.01 -30.50
C LYS A 166 11.66 -62.43 -30.30
N GLU A 167 10.43 -62.63 -30.75
CA GLU A 167 9.80 -63.92 -30.94
C GLU A 167 10.77 -64.88 -31.64
N GLY A 168 11.00 -66.04 -31.03
CA GLY A 168 12.02 -66.98 -31.43
C GLY A 168 11.85 -67.43 -32.88
N THR A 169 12.74 -66.95 -33.76
CA THR A 169 12.89 -67.55 -35.08
C THR A 169 13.79 -68.77 -34.94
N LYS A 170 13.21 -69.94 -35.24
CA LYS A 170 13.87 -71.25 -35.24
C LYS A 170 15.16 -71.20 -36.09
N PRO A 171 16.27 -71.82 -35.67
CA PRO A 171 17.44 -71.94 -36.53
C PRO A 171 17.16 -72.97 -37.62
N THR A 172 17.01 -72.51 -38.87
CA THR A 172 16.95 -73.38 -40.04
C THR A 172 18.34 -73.95 -40.33
N THR A 173 18.39 -75.27 -40.26
CA THR A 173 19.39 -76.24 -40.68
C THR A 173 20.24 -75.79 -41.88
N THR A 174 21.55 -75.66 -41.71
CA THR A 174 22.62 -76.20 -42.58
C THR A 174 23.97 -75.97 -41.89
N THR A 175 24.91 -76.92 -42.04
CA THR A 175 26.30 -76.96 -41.52
C THR A 175 26.50 -77.87 -40.31
N THR A 176 26.43 -79.18 -40.58
CA THR A 176 26.81 -80.27 -39.68
C THR A 176 28.14 -80.84 -40.16
N THR A 177 29.28 -80.26 -39.77
CA THR A 177 30.62 -80.90 -39.78
C THR A 177 31.68 -79.88 -39.32
N LEU A 178 32.03 -79.93 -38.02
CA LEU A 178 33.20 -79.34 -37.30
C LEU A 178 32.74 -78.91 -35.88
N ARG A 179 32.53 -79.90 -34.98
CA ARG A 179 31.51 -79.80 -33.91
C ARG A 179 31.97 -79.91 -32.45
N SER A 180 33.27 -79.88 -32.11
CA SER A 180 33.72 -79.95 -30.70
C SER A 180 34.25 -78.60 -30.19
N SER A 181 35.31 -78.02 -30.79
CA SER A 181 35.84 -76.71 -30.36
C SER A 181 34.84 -75.56 -30.53
N ASN A 182 34.04 -75.58 -31.59
CA ASN A 182 33.04 -74.54 -31.85
C ASN A 182 31.82 -74.64 -30.91
N ARG A 183 31.52 -75.82 -30.35
CA ARG A 183 30.37 -76.00 -29.45
C ARG A 183 30.60 -75.32 -28.11
N ASN A 184 31.83 -75.36 -27.61
CA ASN A 184 32.21 -74.64 -26.39
C ASN A 184 32.15 -73.13 -26.60
N MET A 185 32.67 -72.62 -27.73
CA MET A 185 32.63 -71.19 -28.06
C MET A 185 31.20 -70.66 -28.26
N VAL A 186 30.32 -71.43 -28.93
CA VAL A 186 28.89 -71.06 -29.09
C VAL A 186 28.15 -71.12 -27.77
N ASN A 187 28.44 -72.10 -26.89
CA ASN A 187 27.85 -72.18 -25.56
C ASN A 187 28.30 -71.00 -24.68
N GLU A 188 29.57 -70.60 -24.76
CA GLU A 188 30.14 -69.46 -24.04
C GLU A 188 29.54 -68.14 -24.52
N GLN A 189 29.39 -67.96 -25.83
CA GLN A 189 28.70 -66.82 -26.43
C GLN A 189 27.22 -66.74 -26.00
N LYS A 190 26.53 -67.89 -25.92
CA LYS A 190 25.14 -67.98 -25.48
C LYS A 190 24.99 -67.71 -23.97
N ALA A 191 25.96 -68.12 -23.16
CA ALA A 191 26.01 -67.84 -21.73
C ALA A 191 26.28 -66.36 -21.45
N GLN A 192 27.22 -65.72 -22.17
CA GLN A 192 27.46 -64.28 -22.07
C GLN A 192 26.27 -63.44 -22.55
N SER A 193 25.59 -63.85 -23.63
CA SER A 193 24.37 -63.18 -24.07
C SER A 193 23.23 -63.27 -23.04
N ARG A 194 23.12 -64.38 -22.29
CA ARG A 194 22.15 -64.49 -21.19
C ARG A 194 22.50 -63.55 -20.04
N ARG A 195 23.78 -63.51 -19.62
CA ARG A 195 24.26 -62.59 -18.57
C ARG A 195 24.02 -61.13 -18.92
N LEU A 196 24.26 -60.74 -20.18
CA LEU A 196 23.97 -59.39 -20.67
C LEU A 196 22.47 -59.06 -20.60
N SER A 197 21.59 -60.02 -20.92
CA SER A 197 20.15 -59.83 -20.79
C SER A 197 19.72 -59.66 -19.33
N GLU A 198 20.23 -60.51 -18.42
CA GLU A 198 19.93 -60.42 -16.99
C GLU A 198 20.39 -59.08 -16.39
N GLN A 199 21.56 -58.58 -16.78
CA GLN A 199 22.04 -57.26 -16.35
C GLN A 199 21.25 -56.10 -16.95
N ALA A 200 20.81 -56.21 -18.20
CA ALA A 200 19.98 -55.19 -18.83
C ALA A 200 18.59 -55.10 -18.19
N ASP A 201 17.98 -56.24 -17.87
CA ASP A 201 16.70 -56.31 -17.16
C ASP A 201 16.84 -55.73 -15.74
N SER A 202 17.94 -56.03 -15.04
CA SER A 202 18.27 -55.43 -13.74
C SER A 202 18.40 -53.90 -13.82
N LEU A 203 19.09 -53.38 -14.84
CA LEU A 203 19.26 -51.95 -15.06
C LEU A 203 17.93 -51.25 -15.38
N ALA A 204 17.07 -51.88 -16.18
CA ALA A 204 15.74 -51.36 -16.51
C ALA A 204 14.87 -51.25 -15.25
N ALA A 205 14.86 -52.28 -14.40
CA ALA A 205 14.15 -52.26 -13.12
C ALA A 205 14.68 -51.16 -12.18
N ARG A 206 16.00 -50.97 -12.11
CA ARG A 206 16.61 -49.93 -11.27
C ARG A 206 16.35 -48.52 -11.78
N ASN A 207 16.33 -48.31 -13.11
CA ASN A 207 15.94 -47.04 -13.72
C ASN A 207 14.48 -46.69 -13.40
N ALA A 208 13.58 -47.68 -13.43
CA ALA A 208 12.19 -47.48 -13.03
C ALA A 208 12.08 -47.06 -11.56
N GLU A 209 12.85 -47.70 -10.67
CA GLU A 209 12.87 -47.35 -9.24
C GLU A 209 13.49 -45.96 -8.98
N LEU A 210 14.57 -45.60 -9.70
CA LEU A 210 15.17 -44.26 -9.62
C LEU A 210 14.16 -43.17 -10.01
N ASN A 211 13.47 -43.35 -11.13
CA ASN A 211 12.43 -42.43 -11.59
C ASN A 211 11.28 -42.34 -10.58
N ARG A 212 10.87 -43.47 -9.98
CA ARG A 212 9.84 -43.49 -8.94
C ARG A 212 10.25 -42.71 -7.69
N GLN A 213 11.48 -42.87 -7.21
CA GLN A 213 11.97 -42.14 -6.03
C GLN A 213 12.13 -40.64 -6.28
N LEU A 214 12.62 -40.27 -7.47
CA LEU A 214 12.69 -38.88 -7.91
C LEU A 214 11.32 -38.22 -7.97
N GLN A 215 10.36 -38.88 -8.62
CA GLN A 215 9.02 -38.34 -8.74
C GLN A 215 8.34 -38.22 -7.37
N GLY A 216 8.64 -39.13 -6.45
CA GLY A 216 8.27 -39.00 -5.04
C GLY A 216 8.91 -37.79 -4.34
N LEU A 217 10.20 -37.54 -4.56
CA LEU A 217 10.91 -36.36 -4.03
C LEU A 217 10.33 -35.06 -4.57
N ILE A 218 10.16 -34.97 -5.89
CA ILE A 218 9.54 -33.82 -6.57
C ILE A 218 8.15 -33.57 -5.98
N CYS A 219 7.32 -34.60 -5.85
CA CYS A 219 5.98 -34.46 -5.29
C CYS A 219 6.00 -34.01 -3.82
N GLN A 220 6.92 -34.52 -2.99
CA GLN A 220 7.05 -34.07 -1.59
C GLN A 220 7.46 -32.60 -1.50
N ILE A 221 8.39 -32.17 -2.35
CA ILE A 221 8.88 -30.80 -2.36
C ILE A 221 7.82 -29.86 -2.94
N GLU A 222 7.16 -30.21 -4.04
CA GLU A 222 6.04 -29.45 -4.60
C GLU A 222 4.93 -29.29 -3.57
N LYS A 223 4.58 -30.35 -2.85
CA LYS A 223 3.56 -30.30 -1.78
C LYS A 223 3.99 -29.36 -0.65
N LYS A 224 5.26 -29.40 -0.24
CA LYS A 224 5.80 -28.51 0.81
C LYS A 224 5.81 -27.05 0.37
N VAL A 225 6.30 -26.77 -0.84
CA VAL A 225 6.30 -25.44 -1.46
C VAL A 225 4.86 -24.93 -1.59
N GLN A 226 3.93 -25.76 -2.03
CA GLN A 226 2.52 -25.39 -2.16
C GLN A 226 1.88 -25.07 -0.81
N SER A 227 2.16 -25.87 0.23
CA SER A 227 1.63 -25.59 1.57
C SER A 227 2.21 -24.31 2.18
N ASP A 228 3.49 -24.03 1.94
CA ASP A 228 4.16 -22.82 2.44
C ASP A 228 3.62 -21.57 1.72
N LEU A 229 3.44 -21.65 0.41
CA LEU A 229 2.78 -20.61 -0.39
C LEU A 229 1.34 -20.37 0.07
N GLN A 230 0.54 -21.42 0.28
CA GLN A 230 -0.86 -21.27 0.75
C GLN A 230 -0.95 -20.65 2.15
N ASN A 231 -0.10 -21.08 3.09
CA ASN A 231 -0.03 -20.46 4.41
C ASN A 231 0.31 -18.98 4.28
N ARG A 232 1.33 -18.62 3.48
CA ARG A 232 1.73 -17.23 3.27
C ARG A 232 0.68 -16.40 2.53
N GLU A 233 -0.02 -16.95 1.55
CA GLU A 233 -1.14 -16.29 0.88
C GLU A 233 -2.27 -15.98 1.88
N SER A 234 -2.56 -16.92 2.78
CA SER A 234 -3.55 -16.73 3.85
C SER A 234 -3.11 -15.66 4.87
N GLU A 235 -1.83 -15.62 5.24
CA GLU A 235 -1.24 -14.57 6.08
C GLU A 235 -1.33 -13.20 5.38
N ILE A 236 -0.99 -13.12 4.10
CA ILE A 236 -1.06 -11.89 3.30
C ILE A 236 -2.52 -11.41 3.17
N THR A 237 -3.48 -12.31 2.96
CA THR A 237 -4.90 -11.92 2.90
C THR A 237 -5.44 -11.46 4.25
N ALA A 238 -5.04 -12.12 5.34
CA ALA A 238 -5.39 -11.69 6.71
C ALA A 238 -4.80 -10.29 7.03
N MET A 239 -3.53 -10.09 6.67
CA MET A 239 -2.82 -8.81 6.78
C MET A 239 -3.53 -7.71 5.99
N ARG A 240 -3.78 -7.91 4.70
CA ARG A 240 -4.50 -6.94 3.84
C ARG A 240 -5.85 -6.54 4.42
N LYS A 241 -6.60 -7.50 4.97
CA LYS A 241 -7.92 -7.22 5.57
C LYS A 241 -7.79 -6.33 6.81
N LYS A 242 -6.80 -6.58 7.67
CA LYS A 242 -6.53 -5.77 8.87
C LYS A 242 -6.04 -4.37 8.50
N SER A 243 -5.07 -4.27 7.58
CA SER A 243 -4.53 -3.01 7.05
C SER A 243 -5.60 -2.16 6.40
N PHE A 244 -6.43 -2.76 5.53
CA PHE A 244 -7.51 -2.04 4.86
C PHE A 244 -8.54 -1.49 5.86
N MET A 245 -8.88 -2.26 6.89
CA MET A 245 -9.81 -1.81 7.93
C MET A 245 -9.23 -0.68 8.78
N GLN A 246 -7.93 -0.73 9.13
CA GLN A 246 -7.26 0.31 9.91
C GLN A 246 -7.07 1.60 9.10
N ILE A 247 -6.48 1.49 7.90
CA ILE A 247 -6.23 2.63 7.01
C ILE A 247 -7.55 3.26 6.57
N GLY A 248 -8.52 2.44 6.14
CA GLY A 248 -9.84 2.90 5.73
C GLY A 248 -10.60 3.59 6.87
N GLY A 249 -10.55 3.03 8.08
CA GLY A 249 -11.16 3.64 9.26
C GLY A 249 -10.55 4.99 9.63
N LEU A 250 -9.22 5.10 9.57
CA LEU A 250 -8.51 6.34 9.89
C LEU A 250 -8.74 7.42 8.82
N MET A 251 -8.77 7.05 7.53
CA MET A 251 -9.16 7.94 6.44
C MET A 251 -10.58 8.47 6.63
N GLY A 252 -11.53 7.58 6.95
CA GLY A 252 -12.90 7.96 7.27
C GLY A 252 -12.98 8.93 8.45
N PHE A 253 -12.18 8.69 9.51
CA PHE A 253 -12.12 9.57 10.67
C PHE A 253 -11.57 10.96 10.34
N VAL A 254 -10.49 11.05 9.55
CA VAL A 254 -9.94 12.35 9.09
C VAL A 254 -10.95 13.09 8.23
N LEU A 255 -11.64 12.39 7.32
CA LEU A 255 -12.66 13.01 6.47
C LEU A 255 -13.84 13.53 7.30
N LEU A 256 -14.26 12.78 8.33
CA LEU A 256 -15.28 13.23 9.28
C LEU A 256 -14.86 14.49 10.03
N LEU A 257 -13.60 14.56 10.51
CA LEU A 257 -13.07 15.76 11.17
C LEU A 257 -13.04 16.98 10.25
N LEU A 258 -12.67 16.79 8.97
CA LEU A 258 -12.70 17.87 7.97
C LEU A 258 -14.12 18.38 7.72
N VAL A 259 -15.11 17.49 7.64
CA VAL A 259 -16.53 17.87 7.49
C VAL A 259 -17.02 18.64 8.73
N ILE A 260 -16.69 18.18 9.94
CA ILE A 260 -17.06 18.89 11.18
C ILE A 260 -16.41 20.27 11.22
N SER A 261 -15.11 20.36 10.90
CA SER A 261 -14.39 21.64 10.82
C SER A 261 -15.05 22.59 9.82
N TYR A 262 -15.39 22.10 8.63
CA TYR A 262 -16.09 22.88 7.61
C TYR A 262 -17.45 23.41 8.10
N ILE A 263 -18.24 22.57 8.77
CA ILE A 263 -19.55 22.97 9.32
C ILE A 263 -19.39 24.06 10.39
N ILE A 264 -18.40 23.92 11.29
CA ILE A 264 -18.11 24.92 12.33
C ILE A 264 -17.74 26.26 11.69
N ILE A 265 -16.79 26.26 10.74
CA ILE A 265 -16.34 27.47 10.04
C ILE A 265 -17.50 28.15 9.32
N HIS A 266 -18.34 27.37 8.61
CA HIS A 266 -19.47 27.93 7.87
C HIS A 266 -20.53 28.53 8.80
N ARG A 267 -20.87 27.83 9.90
CA ARG A 267 -21.81 28.32 10.91
C ARG A 267 -21.31 29.63 11.55
N ASP A 268 -20.02 29.70 11.85
CA ASP A 268 -19.44 30.87 12.49
C ASP A 268 -19.26 32.06 11.55
N ALA A 269 -18.92 31.83 10.29
CA ALA A 269 -18.95 32.88 9.27
C ALA A 269 -20.34 33.53 9.18
N LYS A 270 -21.41 32.73 9.29
CA LYS A 270 -22.79 33.24 9.32
C LYS A 270 -23.10 34.00 10.62
N ASN A 271 -22.62 33.52 11.76
CA ASN A 271 -22.79 34.20 13.05
C ASN A 271 -22.09 35.56 13.07
N ILE A 272 -20.83 35.64 12.63
CA ILE A 272 -20.04 36.87 12.56
C ILE A 272 -20.73 37.92 11.69
N LYS A 273 -21.28 37.52 10.53
CA LYS A 273 -22.07 38.44 9.67
C LYS A 273 -23.27 39.01 10.41
N ARG A 274 -23.98 38.22 11.21
CA ARG A 274 -25.12 38.70 12.02
C ARG A 274 -24.69 39.65 13.12
N TYR A 275 -23.60 39.35 13.82
CA TYR A 275 -23.07 40.25 14.85
C TYR A 275 -22.65 41.59 14.26
N LYS A 276 -21.93 41.60 13.13
CA LYS A 276 -21.58 42.85 12.44
C LYS A 276 -22.81 43.71 12.11
N ARG A 277 -23.88 43.11 11.56
CA ARG A 277 -25.13 43.86 11.28
C ARG A 277 -25.75 44.47 12.54
N LYS A 278 -25.87 43.69 13.63
CA LYS A 278 -26.42 44.20 14.89
C LYS A 278 -25.59 45.35 15.47
N THR A 279 -24.27 45.26 15.37
CA THR A 279 -23.39 46.34 15.82
C THR A 279 -23.54 47.58 14.95
N THR A 280 -23.64 47.45 13.63
CA THR A 280 -23.89 48.59 12.73
C THR A 280 -25.24 49.25 13.02
N ASP A 281 -26.30 48.46 13.19
CA ASP A 281 -27.65 48.97 13.51
C ASP A 281 -27.66 49.70 14.87
N LEU A 282 -26.96 49.18 15.88
CA LEU A 282 -26.85 49.84 17.18
C LEU A 282 -26.05 51.14 17.13
N ILE A 283 -24.99 51.20 16.31
CA ILE A 283 -24.23 52.43 16.09
C ILE A 283 -25.12 53.48 15.41
N GLU A 284 -25.90 53.08 14.41
CA GLU A 284 -26.83 53.97 13.70
C GLU A 284 -27.90 54.53 14.65
N GLN A 285 -28.48 53.69 15.51
CA GLN A 285 -29.43 54.14 16.55
C GLN A 285 -28.80 55.13 17.54
N LEU A 286 -27.56 54.88 17.94
CA LEU A 286 -26.83 55.77 18.84
C LEU A 286 -26.55 57.12 18.17
N GLU A 287 -26.13 57.11 16.91
CA GLU A 287 -25.90 58.32 16.12
C GLU A 287 -27.18 59.15 15.96
N GLN A 288 -28.31 58.50 15.67
CA GLN A 288 -29.63 59.15 15.63
C GLN A 288 -30.00 59.78 16.98
N SER A 289 -29.77 59.07 18.09
CA SER A 289 -30.06 59.61 19.43
C SER A 289 -29.17 60.79 19.80
N VAL A 290 -27.88 60.75 19.42
CA VAL A 290 -26.95 61.88 19.60
C VAL A 290 -27.41 63.08 18.77
N GLN A 291 -27.76 62.86 17.50
CA GLN A 291 -28.25 63.93 16.62
C GLN A 291 -29.54 64.58 17.16
N GLN A 292 -30.48 63.77 17.66
CA GLN A 292 -31.69 64.27 18.31
C GLN A 292 -31.37 65.12 19.54
N ASN A 293 -30.42 64.67 20.38
CA ASN A 293 -29.97 65.44 21.53
C ASN A 293 -29.30 66.76 21.13
N GLU A 294 -28.47 66.78 20.08
CA GLU A 294 -27.84 68.01 19.60
C GLU A 294 -28.88 69.03 19.11
N VAL A 295 -29.92 68.59 18.39
CA VAL A 295 -31.04 69.43 17.96
C VAL A 295 -31.80 70.00 19.16
N LEU A 296 -32.06 69.18 20.19
CA LEU A 296 -32.70 69.62 21.43
C LEU A 296 -31.85 70.67 22.16
N ILE A 297 -30.54 70.43 22.30
CA ILE A 297 -29.61 71.36 22.95
C ILE A 297 -29.55 72.69 22.19
N THR A 298 -29.46 72.66 20.86
CA THR A 298 -29.46 73.89 20.04
C THR A 298 -30.78 74.64 20.13
N SER A 299 -31.92 73.95 20.14
CA SER A 299 -33.24 74.55 20.35
C SER A 299 -33.34 75.24 21.71
N ARG A 300 -32.92 74.56 22.80
CA ARG A 300 -32.86 75.13 24.16
C ARG A 300 -31.97 76.37 24.21
N LYS A 301 -30.77 76.30 23.61
CA LYS A 301 -29.84 77.44 23.56
C LYS A 301 -30.45 78.64 22.82
N LYS A 302 -31.14 78.40 21.71
CA LYS A 302 -31.83 79.44 20.93
C LYS A 302 -32.97 80.08 21.73
N ALA A 303 -33.81 79.30 22.41
CA ALA A 303 -34.90 79.80 23.23
C ALA A 303 -34.40 80.72 24.36
N VAL A 304 -33.38 80.28 25.10
CA VAL A 304 -32.77 81.07 26.18
C VAL A 304 -32.15 82.36 25.64
N HIS A 305 -31.45 82.28 24.51
CA HIS A 305 -30.84 83.47 23.89
C HIS A 305 -31.89 84.50 23.46
N THR A 306 -32.95 84.07 22.77
CA THR A 306 -34.04 84.96 22.33
C THR A 306 -34.68 85.68 23.52
N ILE A 307 -34.98 84.96 24.60
CA ILE A 307 -35.64 85.55 25.77
C ILE A 307 -34.69 86.52 26.49
N THR A 308 -33.41 86.20 26.59
CA THR A 308 -32.41 87.12 27.14
C THR A 308 -32.35 88.43 26.35
N HIS A 309 -32.44 88.37 25.02
CA HIS A 309 -32.47 89.55 24.16
C HIS A 309 -33.74 90.38 24.38
N GLU A 310 -34.89 89.72 24.37
CA GLU A 310 -36.18 90.38 24.59
C GLU A 310 -36.31 90.98 26.00
N LEU A 311 -35.64 90.41 27.03
CA LEU A 311 -35.64 90.92 28.40
C LEU A 311 -34.82 92.20 28.54
N ARG A 312 -33.82 92.39 27.67
CA ARG A 312 -32.96 93.60 27.68
C ARG A 312 -33.77 94.85 27.33
N THR A 313 -34.74 94.75 26.42
CA THR A 313 -35.58 95.88 25.97
C THR A 313 -36.41 96.51 27.10
N PRO A 314 -37.26 95.77 27.85
CA PRO A 314 -38.01 96.32 28.98
C PRO A 314 -37.07 96.71 30.13
N LEU A 315 -35.96 96.00 30.36
CA LEU A 315 -34.99 96.39 31.38
C LEU A 315 -34.35 97.76 31.07
N THR A 316 -34.00 97.99 29.80
CA THR A 316 -33.47 99.28 29.34
C THR A 316 -34.53 100.37 29.48
N ALA A 317 -35.79 100.08 29.17
CA ALA A 317 -36.90 101.02 29.36
C ALA A 317 -37.11 101.38 30.85
N ILE A 318 -37.12 100.39 31.75
CA ILE A 318 -37.19 100.61 33.21
C ILE A 318 -36.03 101.48 33.69
N THR A 319 -34.80 101.16 33.27
CA THR A 319 -33.60 101.91 33.64
C THR A 319 -33.67 103.35 33.12
N GLY A 320 -34.06 103.56 31.86
CA GLY A 320 -34.19 104.91 31.28
C GLY A 320 -35.28 105.73 31.97
N TYR A 321 -36.46 105.16 32.24
CA TYR A 321 -37.53 105.88 32.93
C TYR A 321 -37.21 106.16 34.40
N THR A 322 -36.49 105.27 35.09
CA THR A 322 -36.03 105.51 36.47
C THR A 322 -34.95 106.59 36.53
N GLU A 323 -34.05 106.67 35.55
CA GLU A 323 -33.09 107.78 35.43
C GLU A 323 -33.76 109.12 35.16
N LEU A 324 -34.78 109.16 34.28
CA LEU A 324 -35.58 110.35 34.04
C LEU A 324 -36.34 110.80 35.29
N LEU A 325 -36.95 109.85 36.02
CA LEU A 325 -37.62 110.12 37.30
C LEU A 325 -36.67 110.70 38.34
N ARG A 326 -35.41 110.22 38.38
CA ARG A 326 -34.37 110.75 39.28
C ARG A 326 -33.92 112.17 38.90
N LYS A 327 -33.95 112.52 37.61
CA LYS A 327 -33.46 113.81 37.09
C LYS A 327 -34.52 114.92 37.12
N GLU A 328 -35.80 114.60 36.92
CA GLU A 328 -36.92 115.56 36.88
C GLU A 328 -37.83 115.51 38.11
N CYS A 329 -37.26 115.63 39.31
CA CYS A 329 -37.99 115.42 40.57
C CYS A 329 -39.19 116.38 40.81
N ASN A 330 -39.37 117.42 39.99
CA ASN A 330 -40.42 118.45 40.12
C ASN A 330 -41.21 118.75 38.82
N SER A 331 -41.14 117.91 37.78
CA SER A 331 -41.99 118.06 36.59
C SER A 331 -43.27 117.23 36.72
N GLY A 332 -44.41 117.73 36.19
CA GLY A 332 -45.72 117.06 36.28
C GLY A 332 -45.84 115.70 35.58
N ASN A 333 -44.74 115.14 35.05
CA ASN A 333 -44.70 113.93 34.23
C ASN A 333 -44.32 112.65 35.01
N ASN A 334 -44.03 112.74 36.33
CA ASN A 334 -43.63 111.60 37.17
C ASN A 334 -44.62 110.41 37.11
N GLY A 335 -45.92 110.69 37.05
CA GLY A 335 -46.94 109.64 36.95
C GLY A 335 -46.87 108.84 35.65
N GLN A 336 -46.42 109.45 34.54
CA GLN A 336 -46.26 108.76 33.26
C GLN A 336 -45.02 107.86 33.25
N TYR A 337 -43.91 108.31 33.84
CA TYR A 337 -42.70 107.50 33.98
C TYR A 337 -42.94 106.27 34.86
N ILE A 338 -43.64 106.43 36.00
CA ILE A 338 -44.01 105.30 36.88
C ILE A 338 -44.91 104.30 36.13
N ARG A 339 -45.90 104.77 35.36
CA ARG A 339 -46.74 103.89 34.53
C ARG A 339 -45.94 103.11 33.49
N ASN A 340 -44.96 103.73 32.84
CA ASN A 340 -44.15 103.07 31.82
C ASN A 340 -43.16 102.04 32.44
N ILE A 341 -42.63 102.31 33.64
CA ILE A 341 -41.84 101.35 34.43
C ILE A 341 -42.69 100.13 34.79
N LEU A 342 -43.91 100.37 35.30
CA LEU A 342 -44.82 99.30 35.67
C LEU A 342 -45.20 98.44 34.46
N GLN A 343 -45.56 99.07 33.33
CA GLN A 343 -45.87 98.36 32.09
C GLN A 343 -44.68 97.57 31.55
N SER A 344 -43.46 98.10 31.64
CA SER A 344 -42.25 97.38 31.22
C SER A 344 -41.92 96.20 32.15
N SER A 345 -42.18 96.34 33.45
CA SER A 345 -42.02 95.26 34.44
C SER A 345 -43.06 94.15 34.23
N ASP A 346 -44.31 94.51 33.93
CA ASP A 346 -45.37 93.56 33.60
C ASP A 346 -45.04 92.78 32.31
N ARG A 347 -44.57 93.45 31.25
CA ARG A 347 -44.09 92.79 30.03
C ARG A 347 -42.94 91.81 30.29
N MET A 348 -42.01 92.17 31.17
CA MET A 348 -40.91 91.30 31.58
C MET A 348 -41.41 90.05 32.31
N ARG A 349 -42.40 90.21 33.19
CA ARG A 349 -43.05 89.12 33.92
C ARG A 349 -43.76 88.16 32.98
N ASP A 350 -44.52 88.66 32.01
CA ASP A 350 -45.23 87.82 31.03
C ASP A 350 -44.27 86.99 30.18
N MET A 351 -43.12 87.56 29.83
CA MET A 351 -42.10 86.84 29.06
C MET A 351 -41.35 85.79 29.89
N LEU A 352 -41.09 86.06 31.18
CA LEU A 352 -40.56 85.07 32.10
C LEU A 352 -41.54 83.90 32.30
N ASN A 353 -42.84 84.19 32.41
CA ASN A 353 -43.89 83.18 32.48
C ASN A 353 -43.92 82.32 31.20
N THR A 354 -43.82 82.96 30.03
CA THR A 354 -43.75 82.25 28.73
C THR A 354 -42.55 81.30 28.66
N LEU A 355 -41.38 81.68 29.21
CA LEU A 355 -40.22 80.79 29.30
C LEU A 355 -40.46 79.61 30.24
N LEU A 356 -41.06 79.88 31.40
CA LEU A 356 -41.39 78.85 32.38
C LEU A 356 -42.35 77.81 31.78
N ASP A 357 -43.34 78.26 31.01
CA ASP A 357 -44.30 77.40 30.33
C ASP A 357 -43.65 76.59 29.20
N PHE A 358 -42.69 77.16 28.46
CA PHE A 358 -41.88 76.40 27.50
C PHE A 358 -41.10 75.25 28.18
N PHE A 359 -40.45 75.50 29.31
CA PHE A 359 -39.74 74.44 30.06
C PHE A 359 -40.69 73.41 30.68
N ARG A 360 -41.91 73.80 31.06
CA ARG A 360 -42.93 72.86 31.56
C ARG A 360 -43.43 71.93 30.45
N LEU A 361 -43.63 72.45 29.24
CA LEU A 361 -43.98 71.68 28.04
C LEU A 361 -42.83 70.74 27.62
N ASP A 362 -41.58 71.21 27.61
CA ASP A 362 -40.40 70.42 27.24
C ASP A 362 -40.11 69.26 28.22
N ASN A 363 -40.43 69.44 29.50
CA ASN A 363 -40.30 68.38 30.52
C ASN A 363 -41.50 67.42 30.56
N GLY A 364 -42.47 67.57 29.64
CA GLY A 364 -43.61 66.67 29.50
C GLY A 364 -44.58 66.65 30.70
N LYS A 365 -44.57 67.69 31.54
CA LYS A 365 -45.30 67.68 32.83
C LYS A 365 -46.71 68.25 32.82
N GLU A 366 -47.21 68.89 31.75
CA GLU A 366 -48.66 69.19 31.64
C GLU A 366 -49.11 69.58 30.20
N GLN A 367 -50.36 69.24 29.87
CA GLN A 367 -51.05 69.54 28.61
C GLN A 367 -51.39 71.04 28.49
N PRO A 368 -51.54 71.60 27.27
CA PRO A 368 -51.82 73.01 27.08
C PRO A 368 -53.15 73.39 27.76
N ARG A 369 -53.12 74.31 28.73
CA ARG A 369 -54.34 74.99 29.15
C ARG A 369 -54.74 75.99 28.07
N LEU A 370 -55.42 75.48 27.04
CA LEU A 370 -56.26 76.31 26.19
C LEU A 370 -57.51 76.63 27.00
N SER A 371 -57.59 77.86 27.51
CA SER A 371 -58.87 78.45 27.93
C SER A 371 -59.39 79.31 26.77
N PRO A 372 -60.73 79.46 26.63
CA PRO A 372 -61.41 79.73 25.36
C PRO A 372 -61.09 81.07 24.70
#